data_AF-X1C352-F1
#
_entry.id   AF-X1C352-F1
#
_cell.length_a   1.000
_cell.length_b   1.000
_cell.length_c   1.000
_cell.angle_alpha   90.00
_cell.angle_beta   90.00
_cell.angle_gamma   90.00
#
_symmetry.space_group_name_H-M   'P 1'
#
loop_
_entity.id
_entity.type
_entity.pdbx_description
1 polymer ?
#
loop_
_entity_poly.entity_id
_entity_poly.type
_entity_poly.pdbx_seq_one_letter_code
_entity_poly.pdbx_strand_id
1 'polypeptide(L)'
;QLEIGGYLVVDNLSMGRPSMGGIRMLPDITPADIHNLARGMTLKNAAANLPYGGGKSGIVAERTISHEEHDKVVRGFARLIRQYKDIYVPGPDVGTKDADMKLIAIENGLDSAVSKPADMGGNRIDELGAAAGGVVIALQTLLKILPRLRVLPQFANLEIPEENNLTVIIQGFGAVGAHASRILKERISEAKVIGISDLEGYLYNENGLPIEELFSLWKNLGLVTNTHFKDKIAPEGYKHPTKFSTNANNLLLENAFCMVPAAPIFNYLGVR
;
A
#
# COMPACT_ATOMS: atom_id res chain seq x y z
N GLN A 1 7.59 17.24 -27.34
CA GLN A 1 8.72 17.01 -26.42
C GLN A 1 8.11 16.44 -25.15
N LEU A 2 8.62 15.33 -24.60
CA LEU A 2 8.07 14.76 -23.37
C LEU A 2 8.46 15.67 -22.20
N GLU A 3 7.48 16.29 -21.55
CA GLU A 3 7.71 17.07 -20.34
C GLU A 3 7.67 16.13 -19.13
N ILE A 4 8.73 16.16 -18.32
CA ILE A 4 8.87 15.31 -17.14
C ILE A 4 8.95 16.24 -15.93
N GLY A 5 7.90 16.21 -15.12
CA GLY A 5 7.75 17.07 -13.95
C GLY A 5 7.48 16.26 -12.69
N GLY A 6 7.91 16.78 -11.55
CA GLY A 6 7.73 16.12 -10.27
C GLY A 6 8.34 16.90 -9.13
N TYR A 7 8.30 16.30 -7.94
CA TYR A 7 8.75 16.90 -6.69
C TYR A 7 9.68 15.94 -5.96
N LEU A 8 10.66 16.48 -5.28
CA LEU A 8 11.47 15.78 -4.28
C LEU A 8 11.45 16.61 -3.00
N VAL A 9 11.09 15.98 -1.89
CA VAL A 9 11.17 16.57 -0.56
C VAL A 9 12.04 15.69 0.32
N VAL A 10 13.07 16.29 0.90
CA VAL A 10 13.84 15.71 2.01
C VAL A 10 13.39 16.45 3.27
N ASP A 11 12.62 15.79 4.13
CA ASP A 11 12.01 16.41 5.32
C ASP A 11 13.04 16.57 6.44
N ASN A 12 13.78 15.51 6.75
CA ASN A 12 14.69 15.52 7.89
C ASN A 12 15.81 14.48 7.73
N LEU A 13 17.02 14.83 8.17
CA LEU A 13 18.21 13.97 8.16
C LEU A 13 18.83 13.79 9.55
N SER A 14 18.16 14.23 10.63
CA SER A 14 18.72 14.27 11.98
C SER A 14 18.91 12.87 12.58
N MET A 15 18.02 11.94 12.25
CA MET A 15 18.11 10.54 12.68
C MET A 15 19.11 9.71 11.86
N GLY A 16 19.61 10.26 10.75
CA GLY A 16 20.60 9.61 9.90
C GLY A 16 20.52 10.01 8.43
N ARG A 17 21.45 9.46 7.65
CA ARG A 17 21.56 9.68 6.20
C ARG A 17 21.78 8.35 5.49
N PRO A 18 21.29 8.20 4.24
CA PRO A 18 20.48 9.17 3.49
C PRO A 18 19.02 9.23 4.00
N SER A 19 18.22 10.14 3.45
CA SER A 19 16.76 10.04 3.57
C SER A 19 16.22 8.92 2.68
N MET A 20 15.16 8.25 3.12
CA MET A 20 14.52 7.20 2.32
C MET A 20 13.03 7.49 2.13
N GLY A 21 12.50 7.11 0.97
CA GLY A 21 11.08 7.08 0.70
C GLY A 21 10.74 6.74 -0.74
N GLY A 22 9.51 6.32 -0.98
CA GLY A 22 9.09 5.87 -2.31
C GLY A 22 8.85 7.00 -3.34
N ILE A 23 8.83 6.65 -4.63
CA ILE A 23 8.40 7.49 -5.75
C ILE A 23 6.91 7.26 -6.02
N ARG A 24 6.07 8.27 -5.79
CA ARG A 24 4.64 8.21 -6.16
C ARG A 24 4.42 8.78 -7.55
N MET A 25 3.70 8.09 -8.41
CA MET A 25 3.40 8.57 -9.76
C MET A 25 1.89 8.61 -9.99
N LEU A 26 1.33 9.82 -9.99
CA LEU A 26 -0.10 10.09 -10.15
C LEU A 26 -0.31 11.43 -10.87
N PRO A 27 -1.43 11.63 -11.57
CA PRO A 27 -1.69 12.87 -12.32
C PRO A 27 -1.96 14.08 -11.41
N ASP A 28 -2.38 13.84 -10.17
CA ASP A 28 -2.91 14.83 -9.23
C ASP A 28 -1.99 15.10 -8.02
N ILE A 29 -0.73 14.65 -8.06
CA ILE A 29 0.19 14.92 -6.94
C ILE A 29 0.48 16.42 -6.80
N THR A 30 0.50 16.91 -5.57
CA THR A 30 0.94 18.27 -5.24
C THR A 30 2.24 18.26 -4.43
N PRO A 31 2.99 19.37 -4.37
CA PRO A 31 4.13 19.50 -3.47
C PRO A 31 3.76 19.22 -2.00
N ALA A 32 2.56 19.64 -1.57
CA ALA A 32 2.07 19.43 -0.22
C ALA A 32 1.87 17.94 0.10
N ASP A 33 1.36 17.16 -0.86
CA ASP A 33 1.23 15.71 -0.70
C ASP A 33 2.59 15.03 -0.51
N ILE A 34 3.58 15.40 -1.34
CA ILE A 34 4.93 14.84 -1.26
C ILE A 34 5.63 15.25 0.03
N HIS A 35 5.48 16.51 0.45
CA HIS A 35 6.00 16.99 1.73
C HIS A 35 5.41 16.21 2.91
N ASN A 36 4.09 16.06 2.95
CA ASN A 36 3.43 15.30 4.00
C ASN A 36 3.96 13.86 4.01
N LEU A 37 4.05 13.18 2.88
CA LEU A 37 4.57 11.81 2.81
C LEU A 37 6.05 11.72 3.26
N ALA A 38 6.88 12.71 2.95
CA ALA A 38 8.28 12.77 3.40
C ALA A 38 8.36 12.90 4.93
N ARG A 39 7.52 13.74 5.53
CA ARG A 39 7.39 13.87 6.99
C ARG A 39 7.05 12.52 7.65
N GLY A 40 6.26 11.71 6.98
CA GLY A 40 5.84 10.38 7.47
C GLY A 40 6.95 9.40 7.42
N MET A 41 7.79 9.47 6.39
CA MET A 41 9.02 8.70 6.33
C MET A 41 9.96 9.07 7.48
N THR A 42 10.09 10.35 7.84
CA THR A 42 10.87 10.79 9.01
C THR A 42 10.34 10.14 10.28
N LEU A 43 9.04 10.28 10.56
CA LEU A 43 8.42 9.75 11.78
C LEU A 43 8.46 8.22 11.82
N LYS A 44 8.21 7.56 10.68
CA LYS A 44 8.25 6.10 10.56
C LYS A 44 9.65 5.56 10.81
N ASN A 45 10.67 6.14 10.18
CA ASN A 45 12.05 5.71 10.35
C ASN A 45 12.52 5.95 11.79
N ALA A 46 12.17 7.09 12.39
CA ALA A 46 12.46 7.39 13.79
C ALA A 46 11.77 6.41 14.76
N ALA A 47 10.48 6.13 14.56
CA ALA A 47 9.72 5.18 15.39
C ALA A 47 10.28 3.75 15.28
N ALA A 48 10.80 3.36 14.12
CA ALA A 48 11.47 2.09 13.90
C ALA A 48 12.95 2.09 14.34
N ASN A 49 13.45 3.20 14.91
CA ASN A 49 14.85 3.40 15.30
C ASN A 49 15.84 3.06 14.17
N LEU A 50 15.51 3.44 12.94
CA LEU A 50 16.35 3.24 11.78
C LEU A 50 17.28 4.45 11.56
N PRO A 51 18.53 4.24 11.09
CA PRO A 51 19.52 5.31 10.91
C PRO A 51 19.29 6.08 9.59
N TYR A 52 18.04 6.42 9.28
CA TYR A 52 17.66 7.07 8.02
C TYR A 52 16.80 8.29 8.27
N GLY A 53 16.99 9.30 7.41
CA GLY A 53 16.09 10.44 7.31
C GLY A 53 14.77 10.11 6.62
N GLY A 54 13.88 11.10 6.53
CA GLY A 54 12.64 10.99 5.76
C GLY A 54 12.70 11.78 4.47
N GLY A 55 12.39 11.13 3.36
CA GLY A 55 12.28 11.75 2.06
C GLY A 55 11.09 11.20 1.29
N LYS A 56 10.69 11.89 0.24
CA LYS A 56 9.69 11.39 -0.71
C LYS A 56 9.85 12.10 -2.03
N SER A 57 9.55 11.40 -3.12
CA SER A 57 9.41 12.03 -4.41
C SER A 57 8.11 11.65 -5.08
N GLY A 58 7.67 12.48 -6.02
CA GLY A 58 6.59 12.11 -6.91
C GLY A 58 6.77 12.64 -8.32
N ILE A 59 6.18 11.92 -9.27
CA ILE A 59 6.16 12.22 -10.69
C ILE A 59 4.72 12.52 -11.09
N VAL A 60 4.50 13.66 -11.76
CA VAL A 60 3.19 14.00 -12.33
C VAL A 60 3.07 13.28 -13.66
N ALA A 61 2.27 12.21 -13.72
CA ALA A 61 2.03 11.46 -14.94
C ALA A 61 0.66 10.77 -14.93
N GLU A 62 0.06 10.65 -16.12
CA GLU A 62 -1.19 9.93 -16.31
C GLU A 62 -1.02 8.43 -16.05
N ARG A 63 -2.08 7.80 -15.51
CA ARG A 63 -2.07 6.35 -15.23
C ARG A 63 -2.08 5.49 -16.51
N THR A 64 -2.50 6.07 -17.63
CA THR A 64 -2.76 5.36 -18.90
C THR A 64 -1.65 5.52 -19.94
N ILE A 65 -0.47 5.99 -19.54
CA ILE A 65 0.68 6.08 -20.45
C ILE A 65 1.16 4.69 -20.88
N SER A 66 1.73 4.61 -22.08
CA SER A 66 2.31 3.35 -22.56
C SER A 66 3.51 2.92 -21.71
N HIS A 67 3.85 1.63 -21.74
CA HIS A 67 5.03 1.12 -21.03
C HIS A 67 6.32 1.82 -21.47
N GLU A 68 6.44 2.15 -22.76
CA GLU A 68 7.62 2.84 -23.29
C GLU A 68 7.70 4.29 -22.78
N GLU A 69 6.58 5.00 -22.73
CA GLU A 69 6.52 6.34 -22.17
C GLU A 69 6.77 6.34 -20.67
N HIS A 70 6.23 5.36 -19.94
CA HIS A 70 6.48 5.15 -18.52
C HIS A 70 7.97 5.04 -18.22
N ASP A 71 8.68 4.16 -18.93
CA ASP A 71 10.12 3.98 -18.76
C ASP A 71 10.91 5.27 -19.08
N LYS A 72 10.51 6.01 -20.12
CA LYS A 72 11.11 7.31 -20.47
C LYS A 72 10.89 8.34 -19.36
N VAL A 73 9.69 8.40 -18.79
CA VAL A 73 9.35 9.28 -17.67
C VAL A 73 10.19 8.94 -16.45
N VAL A 74 10.26 7.67 -16.04
CA VAL A 74 11.05 7.23 -14.89
C VAL A 74 12.53 7.52 -15.08
N ARG A 75 13.11 7.23 -16.26
CA ARG A 75 14.52 7.54 -16.56
C ARG A 75 14.81 9.04 -16.56
N GLY A 76 13.94 9.84 -17.15
CA GLY A 76 14.10 11.30 -17.12
C GLY A 76 14.03 11.85 -15.70
N PHE A 77 13.09 11.35 -14.89
CA PHE A 77 13.01 11.70 -13.48
C PHE A 77 14.26 11.28 -12.70
N ALA A 78 14.78 10.08 -12.95
CA ALA A 78 16.04 9.61 -12.36
C ALA A 78 17.17 10.60 -12.60
N ARG A 79 17.29 11.11 -13.83
CA ARG A 79 18.31 12.10 -14.19
C ARG A 79 18.11 13.44 -13.48
N LEU A 80 16.86 13.89 -13.31
CA LEU A 80 16.54 15.11 -12.55
C LEU A 80 16.94 15.02 -11.08
N ILE A 81 16.77 13.85 -10.45
CA ILE A 81 17.12 13.64 -9.04
C ILE A 81 18.56 13.17 -8.81
N ARG A 82 19.36 12.94 -9.88
CA ARG A 82 20.70 12.36 -9.78
C ARG A 82 21.63 13.10 -8.82
N GLN A 83 21.57 14.43 -8.82
CA GLN A 83 22.41 15.26 -7.94
C GLN A 83 22.09 15.07 -6.44
N TYR A 84 20.96 14.46 -6.11
CA TYR A 84 20.52 14.22 -4.73
C TYR A 84 20.74 12.77 -4.26
N LYS A 85 21.39 11.92 -5.05
CA LYS A 85 21.57 10.49 -4.74
C LYS A 85 22.27 10.21 -3.40
N ASP A 86 23.12 11.15 -2.95
CA ASP A 86 23.86 11.01 -1.69
C ASP A 86 23.04 11.43 -0.45
N ILE A 87 21.86 12.04 -0.66
CA ILE A 87 20.96 12.50 0.41
C ILE A 87 19.57 11.87 0.35
N TYR A 88 19.19 11.25 -0.76
CA TYR A 88 17.89 10.60 -0.95
C TYR A 88 18.01 9.30 -1.75
N VAL A 89 17.47 8.22 -1.18
CA VAL A 89 17.40 6.91 -1.82
C VAL A 89 15.91 6.53 -2.01
N PRO A 90 15.41 6.53 -3.26
CA PRO A 90 14.03 6.18 -3.57
C PRO A 90 13.74 4.67 -3.44
N GLY A 91 12.47 4.36 -3.19
CA GLY A 91 11.85 3.03 -3.38
C GLY A 91 10.55 3.11 -4.20
N PRO A 92 9.78 2.03 -4.33
CA PRO A 92 8.46 2.07 -4.97
C PRO A 92 7.40 2.72 -4.06
N ASP A 93 6.35 3.24 -4.68
CA ASP A 93 5.09 3.70 -4.07
C ASP A 93 3.95 3.53 -5.09
N VAL A 94 2.77 4.07 -4.80
CA VAL A 94 1.62 4.10 -5.71
C VAL A 94 2.05 4.64 -7.08
N GLY A 95 1.84 3.81 -8.11
CA GLY A 95 2.19 4.13 -9.49
C GLY A 95 3.61 3.75 -9.90
N THR A 96 4.44 3.20 -9.00
CA THR A 96 5.75 2.64 -9.33
C THR A 96 5.93 1.23 -8.74
N LYS A 97 6.94 0.50 -9.20
CA LYS A 97 7.25 -0.88 -8.80
C LYS A 97 8.77 -1.14 -8.77
N ASP A 98 9.17 -2.32 -8.29
CA ASP A 98 10.58 -2.77 -8.28
C ASP A 98 11.28 -2.60 -9.65
N ALA A 99 10.56 -2.78 -10.77
CA ALA A 99 11.11 -2.58 -12.12
C ALA A 99 11.51 -1.12 -12.40
N ASP A 100 10.84 -0.15 -11.79
CA ASP A 100 11.18 1.26 -11.93
C ASP A 100 12.42 1.60 -11.13
N MET A 101 12.59 0.96 -9.96
CA MET A 101 13.81 1.10 -9.16
C MET A 101 15.04 0.58 -9.89
N LYS A 102 14.87 -0.44 -10.76
CA LYS A 102 15.92 -0.87 -11.70
C LYS A 102 16.30 0.25 -12.67
N LEU A 103 15.35 1.03 -13.18
CA LEU A 103 15.65 2.18 -14.05
C LEU A 103 16.40 3.29 -13.29
N ILE A 104 15.97 3.60 -12.07
CA ILE A 104 16.69 4.56 -11.21
C ILE A 104 18.12 4.10 -10.97
N ALA A 105 18.33 2.83 -10.63
CA ALA A 105 19.64 2.26 -10.35
C ALA A 105 20.56 2.28 -11.60
N ILE A 106 20.01 2.00 -12.79
CA ILE A 106 20.76 2.10 -14.05
C ILE A 106 21.22 3.54 -14.30
N GLU A 107 20.36 4.53 -14.06
CA GLU A 107 20.69 5.93 -14.34
C GLU A 107 21.60 6.53 -13.26
N ASN A 108 21.47 6.14 -11.98
CA ASN A 108 22.11 6.85 -10.86
C ASN A 108 23.12 6.01 -10.06
N GLY A 109 23.30 4.74 -10.41
CA GLY A 109 24.16 3.79 -9.69
C GLY A 109 23.38 2.78 -8.86
N LEU A 110 23.99 1.61 -8.63
CA LEU A 110 23.31 0.44 -8.06
C LEU A 110 22.70 0.72 -6.67
N ASP A 111 23.35 1.51 -5.84
CA ASP A 111 22.89 1.82 -4.46
C ASP A 111 21.96 3.03 -4.37
N SER A 112 21.65 3.66 -5.51
CA SER A 112 20.81 4.86 -5.58
C SER A 112 19.30 4.55 -5.58
N ALA A 113 18.90 3.31 -5.27
CA ALA A 113 17.51 2.91 -5.07
C ALA A 113 17.42 1.68 -4.16
N VAL A 114 16.42 1.64 -3.28
CA VAL A 114 16.03 0.42 -2.56
C VAL A 114 15.08 -0.41 -3.42
N SER A 115 14.80 -1.65 -3.01
CA SER A 115 13.72 -2.45 -3.61
C SER A 115 13.91 -2.72 -5.11
N LYS A 116 15.17 -2.91 -5.51
CA LYS A 116 15.51 -3.34 -6.87
C LYS A 116 14.99 -4.78 -7.10
N PRO A 117 14.89 -5.23 -8.36
CA PRO A 117 14.61 -6.63 -8.64
C PRO A 117 15.76 -7.53 -8.16
N ALA A 118 15.48 -8.83 -8.04
CA ALA A 118 16.43 -9.80 -7.47
C ALA A 118 17.74 -9.91 -8.25
N ASP A 119 17.69 -9.75 -9.57
CA ASP A 119 18.86 -9.77 -10.46
C ASP A 119 19.85 -8.62 -10.19
N MET A 120 19.42 -7.58 -9.46
CA MET A 120 20.22 -6.45 -9.02
C MET A 120 20.51 -6.46 -7.51
N GLY A 121 20.34 -7.62 -6.86
CA GLY A 121 20.58 -7.79 -5.42
C GLY A 121 19.49 -7.20 -4.52
N GLY A 122 18.32 -6.86 -5.08
CA GLY A 122 17.20 -6.40 -4.28
C GLY A 122 16.34 -7.53 -3.70
N ASN A 123 15.41 -7.16 -2.83
CA ASN A 123 14.67 -8.05 -1.94
C ASN A 123 13.20 -8.30 -2.33
N ARG A 124 12.81 -7.95 -3.57
CA ARG A 124 11.50 -8.27 -4.16
C ARG A 124 10.31 -7.82 -3.29
N ILE A 125 10.38 -6.61 -2.73
CA ILE A 125 9.43 -6.22 -1.67
C ILE A 125 7.99 -6.16 -2.16
N ASP A 126 7.76 -5.72 -3.39
CA ASP A 126 6.42 -5.61 -3.97
C ASP A 126 5.90 -7.01 -4.31
N GLU A 127 6.76 -7.85 -4.90
CA GLU A 127 6.41 -9.22 -5.28
C GLU A 127 6.11 -10.11 -4.07
N LEU A 128 6.83 -9.91 -2.95
CA LEU A 128 6.61 -10.67 -1.72
C LEU A 128 5.55 -10.03 -0.82
N GLY A 129 5.23 -8.74 -1.03
CA GLY A 129 4.30 -7.99 -0.21
C GLY A 129 4.87 -7.63 1.16
N ALA A 130 6.13 -7.20 1.23
CA ALA A 130 6.80 -6.90 2.50
C ALA A 130 6.05 -5.84 3.32
N ALA A 131 5.56 -4.78 2.67
CA ALA A 131 4.73 -3.75 3.31
C ALA A 131 3.44 -4.34 3.91
N ALA A 132 2.78 -5.22 3.17
CA ALA A 132 1.59 -5.93 3.64
C ALA A 132 1.90 -6.89 4.80
N GLY A 133 3.06 -7.55 4.78
CA GLY A 133 3.54 -8.34 5.91
C GLY A 133 3.68 -7.50 7.18
N GLY A 134 4.19 -6.27 7.06
CA GLY A 134 4.24 -5.30 8.16
C GLY A 134 2.86 -4.98 8.72
N VAL A 135 1.83 -4.82 7.87
CA VAL A 135 0.43 -4.60 8.29
C VAL A 135 -0.10 -5.78 9.09
N VAL A 136 0.11 -7.01 8.62
CA VAL A 136 -0.34 -8.22 9.33
C VAL A 136 0.40 -8.39 10.66
N ILE A 137 1.70 -8.10 10.70
CA ILE A 137 2.47 -8.09 11.96
C ILE A 137 1.94 -7.04 12.93
N ALA A 138 1.58 -5.85 12.44
CA ALA A 138 0.98 -4.81 13.25
C ALA A 138 -0.38 -5.25 13.83
N LEU A 139 -1.22 -5.92 13.04
CA LEU A 139 -2.48 -6.52 13.52
C LEU A 139 -2.23 -7.59 14.60
N GLN A 140 -1.32 -8.53 14.36
CA GLN A 140 -0.97 -9.56 15.36
C GLN A 140 -0.44 -8.93 16.65
N THR A 141 0.35 -7.86 16.53
CA THR A 141 0.86 -7.12 17.68
C THR A 141 -0.26 -6.38 18.40
N LEU A 142 -1.17 -5.74 17.65
CA LEU A 142 -2.35 -5.08 18.18
C LEU A 142 -3.18 -6.05 19.02
N LEU A 143 -3.54 -7.21 18.47
CA LEU A 143 -4.31 -8.25 19.18
C LEU A 143 -3.66 -8.67 20.50
N LYS A 144 -2.32 -8.74 20.57
CA LYS A 144 -1.57 -9.05 21.80
C LYS A 144 -1.59 -7.93 22.84
N ILE A 145 -1.65 -6.67 22.41
CA ILE A 145 -1.60 -5.52 23.32
C ILE A 145 -2.98 -4.98 23.72
N LEU A 146 -4.02 -5.21 22.90
CA LEU A 146 -5.39 -4.76 23.16
C LEU A 146 -5.91 -5.14 24.56
N PRO A 147 -5.63 -6.33 25.12
CA PRO A 147 -6.09 -6.67 26.47
C PRO A 147 -5.58 -5.69 27.53
N ARG A 148 -4.40 -5.08 27.32
CA ARG A 148 -3.81 -4.10 28.25
C ARG A 148 -4.59 -2.79 28.27
N LEU A 149 -5.34 -2.46 27.21
CA LEU A 149 -6.15 -1.24 27.16
C LEU A 149 -7.34 -1.30 28.12
N ARG A 150 -7.78 -2.50 28.55
CA ARG A 150 -8.90 -2.68 29.49
C ARG A 150 -8.70 -2.01 30.86
N VAL A 151 -7.47 -1.59 31.19
CA VAL A 151 -7.19 -0.76 32.37
C VAL A 151 -7.79 0.64 32.25
N LEU A 152 -8.05 1.11 31.02
CA LEU A 152 -8.67 2.39 30.74
C LEU A 152 -10.20 2.20 30.72
N PRO A 153 -10.99 3.03 31.45
CA PRO A 153 -12.44 2.85 31.56
C PRO A 153 -13.18 2.75 30.22
N GLN A 154 -12.75 3.51 29.21
CA GLN A 154 -13.36 3.50 27.87
C GLN A 154 -13.16 2.18 27.09
N PHE A 155 -12.24 1.33 27.52
CA PHE A 155 -11.97 0.02 26.91
C PHE A 155 -12.22 -1.14 27.88
N ALA A 156 -12.82 -0.90 29.05
CA ALA A 156 -13.03 -1.95 30.07
C ALA A 156 -13.83 -3.14 29.51
N ASN A 157 -14.79 -2.86 28.64
CA ASN A 157 -15.64 -3.85 27.98
C ASN A 157 -15.18 -4.17 26.54
N LEU A 158 -13.92 -3.87 26.18
CA LEU A 158 -13.40 -4.20 24.86
C LEU A 158 -13.36 -5.73 24.68
N GLU A 159 -14.21 -6.23 23.80
CA GLU A 159 -14.19 -7.63 23.35
C GLU A 159 -13.13 -7.81 22.27
N ILE A 160 -12.30 -8.86 22.43
CA ILE A 160 -11.26 -9.21 21.46
C ILE A 160 -11.63 -10.61 20.97
N PRO A 161 -11.89 -10.78 19.67
CA PRO A 161 -12.35 -12.05 19.14
C PRO A 161 -11.21 -13.08 19.19
N GLU A 162 -11.61 -14.34 19.32
CA GLU A 162 -10.74 -15.47 18.99
C GLU A 162 -10.43 -15.47 17.48
N GLU A 163 -9.39 -16.20 17.07
CA GLU A 163 -8.91 -16.18 15.68
C GLU A 163 -10.00 -16.56 14.66
N ASN A 164 -10.83 -17.56 14.98
CA ASN A 164 -11.98 -18.00 14.16
C ASN A 164 -13.13 -16.98 14.00
N ASN A 165 -13.18 -15.98 14.87
CA ASN A 165 -14.16 -14.89 14.86
C ASN A 165 -13.51 -13.56 14.45
N LEU A 166 -12.21 -13.55 14.15
CA LEU A 166 -11.49 -12.36 13.72
C LEU A 166 -11.92 -11.99 12.30
N THR A 167 -12.68 -10.90 12.18
CA THR A 167 -13.12 -10.36 10.89
C THR A 167 -12.31 -9.14 10.49
N VAL A 168 -11.91 -9.10 9.22
CA VAL A 168 -11.10 -8.03 8.64
C VAL A 168 -11.75 -7.50 7.36
N ILE A 169 -11.82 -6.18 7.22
CA ILE A 169 -12.12 -5.51 5.96
C ILE A 169 -10.88 -4.77 5.45
N ILE A 170 -10.67 -4.76 4.13
CA ILE A 170 -9.49 -4.15 3.51
C ILE A 170 -9.92 -3.11 2.49
N GLN A 171 -9.71 -1.84 2.81
CA GLN A 171 -9.96 -0.75 1.87
C GLN A 171 -8.77 -0.63 0.92
N GLY A 172 -8.98 -0.87 -0.38
CA GLY A 172 -7.93 -0.84 -1.39
C GLY A 172 -7.26 -2.20 -1.61
N PHE A 173 -7.71 -2.93 -2.62
CA PHE A 173 -7.19 -4.24 -3.03
C PHE A 173 -6.06 -4.11 -4.07
N GLY A 174 -5.13 -3.18 -3.83
CA GLY A 174 -3.88 -3.04 -4.60
C GLY A 174 -2.76 -3.93 -4.05
N ALA A 175 -1.50 -3.61 -4.37
CA ALA A 175 -0.33 -4.38 -3.91
C ALA A 175 -0.33 -4.64 -2.39
N VAL A 176 -0.58 -3.62 -1.57
CA VAL A 176 -0.62 -3.80 -0.11
C VAL A 176 -1.85 -4.60 0.31
N GLY A 177 -3.05 -4.25 -0.15
CA GLY A 177 -4.28 -4.91 0.30
C GLY A 177 -4.39 -6.38 -0.12
N ALA A 178 -4.05 -6.70 -1.37
CA ALA A 178 -4.08 -8.06 -1.90
C ALA A 178 -3.04 -8.96 -1.20
N HIS A 179 -1.82 -8.45 -1.00
CA HIS A 179 -0.83 -9.18 -0.21
C HIS A 179 -1.23 -9.28 1.26
N ALA A 180 -1.90 -8.28 1.83
CA ALA A 180 -2.32 -8.30 3.22
C ALA A 180 -3.39 -9.38 3.43
N SER A 181 -4.36 -9.52 2.53
CA SER A 181 -5.35 -10.60 2.60
C SER A 181 -4.70 -11.98 2.51
N ARG A 182 -3.74 -12.16 1.60
CA ARG A 182 -3.01 -13.44 1.46
C ARG A 182 -2.19 -13.76 2.72
N ILE A 183 -1.36 -12.82 3.17
CA ILE A 183 -0.46 -13.02 4.30
C ILE A 183 -1.27 -13.19 5.60
N LEU A 184 -2.40 -12.50 5.74
CA LEU A 184 -3.31 -12.70 6.87
C LEU A 184 -3.79 -14.15 6.94
N LYS A 185 -4.26 -14.70 5.83
CA LYS A 185 -4.68 -16.11 5.75
C LYS A 185 -3.55 -17.09 6.05
N GLU A 186 -2.33 -16.79 5.64
CA GLU A 186 -1.15 -17.62 5.94
C GLU A 186 -0.75 -17.58 7.42
N ARG A 187 -0.94 -16.46 8.10
CA ARG A 187 -0.46 -16.23 9.48
C ARG A 187 -1.52 -16.41 10.56
N ILE A 188 -2.79 -16.23 10.22
CA ILE A 188 -3.96 -16.36 11.09
C ILE A 188 -5.04 -17.09 10.28
N SER A 189 -4.89 -18.41 10.12
CA SER A 189 -5.66 -19.20 9.16
C SER A 189 -7.18 -19.16 9.38
N GLU A 190 -7.61 -18.90 10.60
CA GLU A 190 -9.03 -18.84 10.96
C GLU A 190 -9.64 -17.43 10.80
N ALA A 191 -8.81 -16.41 10.58
CA ALA A 191 -9.29 -15.05 10.36
C ALA A 191 -9.98 -14.92 9.00
N LYS A 192 -11.07 -14.16 8.97
CA LYS A 192 -11.89 -13.96 7.76
C LYS A 192 -11.70 -12.56 7.23
N VAL A 193 -11.21 -12.46 6.01
CA VAL A 193 -11.38 -11.24 5.21
C VAL A 193 -12.81 -11.25 4.69
N ILE A 194 -13.65 -10.39 5.24
CA ILE A 194 -15.10 -10.35 4.96
C ILE A 194 -15.48 -9.21 4.01
N GLY A 195 -14.56 -8.28 3.72
CA GLY A 195 -14.83 -7.22 2.76
C GLY A 195 -13.56 -6.63 2.16
N ILE A 196 -13.65 -6.24 0.89
CA ILE A 196 -12.57 -5.56 0.15
C ILE A 196 -13.14 -4.45 -0.71
N SER A 197 -12.33 -3.44 -1.05
CA SER A 197 -12.67 -2.46 -2.08
C SER A 197 -11.51 -2.17 -3.03
N ASP A 198 -11.80 -1.82 -4.27
CA ASP A 198 -10.85 -1.30 -5.25
C ASP A 198 -11.47 -0.12 -6.02
N LEU A 199 -10.87 0.30 -7.14
CA LEU A 199 -11.36 1.44 -7.91
C LEU A 199 -12.74 1.21 -8.57
N GLU A 200 -13.18 -0.04 -8.72
CA GLU A 200 -14.43 -0.36 -9.43
C GLU A 200 -15.60 -0.65 -8.48
N GLY A 201 -15.34 -0.79 -7.17
CA GLY A 201 -16.39 -1.08 -6.20
C GLY A 201 -15.90 -1.70 -4.90
N TYR A 202 -16.83 -2.37 -4.21
CA TYR A 202 -16.55 -3.18 -3.02
C TYR A 202 -17.27 -4.52 -3.06
N LEU A 203 -16.71 -5.49 -2.34
CA LEU A 203 -17.31 -6.79 -2.06
C LEU A 203 -17.41 -6.98 -0.56
N TYR A 204 -18.51 -7.58 -0.08
CA TYR A 204 -18.67 -7.94 1.33
C TYR A 204 -19.44 -9.23 1.50
N ASN A 205 -18.93 -10.15 2.30
CA ASN A 205 -19.57 -11.40 2.70
C ASN A 205 -19.22 -11.72 4.14
N GLU A 206 -20.21 -11.73 5.03
CA GLU A 206 -20.05 -12.06 6.45
C GLU A 206 -19.42 -13.44 6.68
N ASN A 207 -19.60 -14.36 5.74
CA ASN A 207 -19.04 -15.71 5.80
C ASN A 207 -17.58 -15.79 5.32
N GLY A 208 -17.03 -14.69 4.80
CA GLY A 208 -15.68 -14.61 4.24
C GLY A 208 -15.67 -14.55 2.71
N LEU A 209 -14.61 -13.95 2.18
CA LEU A 209 -14.35 -13.84 0.74
C LEU A 209 -13.35 -14.91 0.25
N PRO A 210 -13.42 -15.33 -1.02
CA PRO A 210 -12.51 -16.33 -1.60
C PRO A 210 -11.13 -15.71 -1.93
N ILE A 211 -10.30 -15.51 -0.90
CA ILE A 211 -9.06 -14.72 -1.02
C ILE A 211 -8.05 -15.27 -2.01
N GLU A 212 -7.89 -16.59 -2.15
CA GLU A 212 -6.99 -17.16 -3.15
C GLU A 212 -7.42 -16.85 -4.58
N GLU A 213 -8.72 -16.89 -4.84
CA GLU A 213 -9.28 -16.53 -6.15
C GLU A 213 -9.09 -15.05 -6.42
N LEU A 214 -9.48 -14.19 -5.47
CA LEU A 214 -9.35 -12.73 -5.59
C LEU A 214 -7.88 -12.31 -5.74
N PHE A 215 -6.95 -12.93 -5.01
CA PHE A 215 -5.52 -12.65 -5.14
C PHE A 215 -4.98 -13.07 -6.51
N SER A 216 -5.44 -14.22 -7.04
CA SER A 216 -5.06 -14.67 -8.38
C SER A 216 -5.61 -13.77 -9.47
N LEU A 217 -6.86 -13.30 -9.31
CA LEU A 217 -7.50 -12.34 -10.20
C LEU A 217 -6.75 -11.00 -10.20
N TRP A 218 -6.39 -10.50 -9.01
CA TRP A 218 -5.61 -9.28 -8.84
C TRP A 218 -4.26 -9.36 -9.54
N LYS A 219 -3.54 -10.48 -9.41
CA LYS A 219 -2.25 -10.66 -10.11
C LYS A 219 -2.36 -10.52 -11.63
N ASN A 220 -3.49 -10.91 -12.21
CA ASN A 220 -3.70 -10.91 -13.65
C ASN A 220 -4.26 -9.57 -14.15
N LEU A 221 -5.18 -8.97 -13.40
CA LEU A 221 -5.99 -7.83 -13.87
C LEU A 221 -5.74 -6.52 -13.10
N GLY A 222 -5.16 -6.58 -11.90
CA GLY A 222 -4.96 -5.44 -11.01
C GLY A 222 -6.22 -4.94 -10.28
N LEU A 223 -7.41 -5.16 -10.85
CA LEU A 223 -8.72 -4.86 -10.25
C LEU A 223 -9.56 -6.15 -10.20
N VAL A 224 -10.37 -6.30 -9.15
CA VAL A 224 -11.04 -7.58 -8.83
C VAL A 224 -12.53 -7.46 -8.60
N THR A 225 -13.03 -6.36 -8.04
CA THR A 225 -14.40 -6.32 -7.50
C THR A 225 -15.46 -6.52 -8.57
N ASN A 226 -15.36 -5.76 -9.67
CA ASN A 226 -16.33 -5.79 -10.78
C ASN A 226 -16.26 -7.10 -11.56
N THR A 227 -15.06 -7.59 -11.85
CA THR A 227 -14.86 -8.85 -12.56
C THR A 227 -15.38 -10.03 -11.75
N HIS A 228 -15.02 -10.13 -10.46
CA HIS A 228 -15.54 -11.20 -9.59
C HIS A 228 -17.06 -11.11 -9.43
N PHE A 229 -17.63 -9.90 -9.34
CA PHE A 229 -19.08 -9.73 -9.34
C PHE A 229 -19.72 -10.30 -10.62
N LYS A 230 -19.24 -9.91 -11.80
CA LYS A 230 -19.80 -10.34 -13.09
C LYS A 230 -19.70 -11.85 -13.30
N ASP A 231 -18.57 -12.44 -12.91
CA ASP A 231 -18.25 -13.83 -13.23
C ASP A 231 -18.81 -14.83 -12.20
N LYS A 232 -18.94 -14.42 -10.93
CA LYS A 232 -19.29 -15.32 -9.82
C LYS A 232 -20.60 -14.97 -9.13
N ILE A 233 -20.87 -13.69 -8.90
CA ILE A 233 -21.99 -13.24 -8.07
C ILE A 233 -23.25 -13.03 -8.91
N ALA A 234 -23.14 -12.25 -9.99
CA ALA A 234 -24.26 -11.89 -10.85
C ALA A 234 -25.00 -13.10 -11.45
N PRO A 235 -24.33 -14.20 -11.87
CA PRO A 235 -25.01 -15.39 -12.38
C PRO A 235 -25.90 -16.10 -11.34
N GLU A 236 -25.54 -16.04 -10.05
CA GLU A 236 -26.30 -16.63 -8.95
C GLU A 236 -27.43 -15.69 -8.45
N GLY A 237 -27.35 -14.41 -8.82
CA GLY A 237 -28.36 -13.40 -8.49
C GLY A 237 -28.48 -13.14 -6.99
N TYR A 238 -29.71 -12.83 -6.53
CA TYR A 238 -30.01 -12.49 -5.13
C TYR A 238 -29.77 -13.62 -4.12
N LYS A 239 -29.46 -14.83 -4.58
CA LYS A 239 -29.17 -15.98 -3.70
C LYS A 239 -27.73 -15.96 -3.19
N HIS A 240 -26.82 -15.28 -3.90
CA HIS A 240 -25.44 -15.21 -3.49
C HIS A 240 -25.30 -14.28 -2.27
N PRO A 241 -24.63 -14.71 -1.18
CA PRO A 241 -24.58 -13.94 0.08
C PRO A 241 -23.65 -12.72 0.01
N THR A 242 -22.80 -12.63 -1.02
CA THR A 242 -21.85 -11.52 -1.17
C THR A 242 -22.52 -10.28 -1.76
N LYS A 243 -22.45 -9.17 -1.04
CA LYS A 243 -22.85 -7.84 -1.49
C LYS A 243 -21.82 -7.28 -2.46
N PHE A 244 -22.29 -6.53 -3.45
CA PHE A 244 -21.48 -5.71 -4.34
C PHE A 244 -22.08 -4.31 -4.48
N SER A 245 -21.23 -3.30 -4.61
CA SER A 245 -21.62 -1.98 -5.13
C SER A 245 -20.46 -1.36 -5.88
N THR A 246 -20.78 -0.60 -6.92
CA THR A 246 -19.82 0.22 -7.66
C THR A 246 -19.27 1.40 -6.85
N ASN A 247 -19.89 1.75 -5.72
CA ASN A 247 -19.32 2.72 -4.79
C ASN A 247 -18.39 2.01 -3.79
N ALA A 248 -17.09 2.13 -4.02
CA ALA A 248 -16.04 1.54 -3.18
C ALA A 248 -16.11 1.95 -1.70
N ASN A 249 -16.63 3.14 -1.40
CA ASN A 249 -16.74 3.64 -0.03
C ASN A 249 -17.88 3.00 0.76
N ASN A 250 -18.78 2.23 0.12
CA ASN A 250 -19.79 1.48 0.85
C ASN A 250 -19.17 0.41 1.77
N LEU A 251 -17.92 -0.01 1.53
CA LEU A 251 -17.16 -0.83 2.48
C LEU A 251 -17.05 -0.19 3.87
N LEU A 252 -16.99 1.14 3.95
CA LEU A 252 -16.86 1.88 5.22
C LEU A 252 -18.15 1.89 6.05
N LEU A 253 -19.25 1.37 5.49
CA LEU A 253 -20.53 1.19 6.18
C LEU A 253 -20.68 -0.23 6.74
N GLU A 254 -19.76 -1.15 6.41
CA GLU A 254 -19.79 -2.53 6.86
C GLU A 254 -19.03 -2.69 8.19
N ASN A 255 -19.37 -3.73 8.95
CA ASN A 255 -18.80 -3.99 10.26
C ASN A 255 -17.74 -5.11 10.19
N ALA A 256 -16.61 -4.88 10.86
CA ALA A 256 -15.58 -5.88 11.11
C ALA A 256 -14.84 -5.54 12.39
N PHE A 257 -14.12 -6.52 12.96
CA PHE A 257 -13.25 -6.25 14.09
C PHE A 257 -12.09 -5.32 13.72
N CYS A 258 -11.49 -5.52 12.54
CA CYS A 258 -10.37 -4.73 12.06
C CYS A 258 -10.60 -4.20 10.65
N MET A 259 -10.23 -2.94 10.43
CA MET A 259 -10.12 -2.34 9.10
C MET A 259 -8.66 -2.10 8.76
N VAL A 260 -8.25 -2.57 7.58
CA VAL A 260 -6.94 -2.31 6.98
C VAL A 260 -7.11 -1.25 5.87
N PRO A 261 -6.76 0.02 6.12
CA PRO A 261 -6.77 1.04 5.08
C PRO A 261 -5.49 0.94 4.22
N ALA A 262 -5.60 0.27 3.07
CA ALA A 262 -4.54 0.08 2.09
C ALA A 262 -4.77 0.90 0.79
N ALA A 263 -5.65 1.89 0.84
CA ALA A 263 -5.86 2.89 -0.20
C ALA A 263 -5.24 4.24 0.22
N PRO A 264 -4.99 5.17 -0.73
CA PRO A 264 -4.55 6.52 -0.38
C PRO A 264 -5.53 7.20 0.58
N ILE A 265 -5.02 7.71 1.70
CA ILE A 265 -5.75 8.59 2.62
C ILE A 265 -5.25 10.01 2.40
N PHE A 266 -6.13 10.91 2.00
CA PHE A 266 -5.81 12.33 1.91
C PHE A 266 -5.52 12.88 3.32
N ASN A 267 -4.37 13.53 3.49
CA ASN A 267 -3.90 14.09 4.76
C ASN A 267 -3.65 13.05 5.89
N TYR A 268 -2.80 12.06 5.63
CA TYR A 268 -2.52 10.99 6.61
C TYR A 268 -1.91 11.46 7.96
N LEU A 269 -1.35 12.68 8.07
CA LEU A 269 -0.89 13.25 9.36
C LEU A 269 -1.91 14.18 10.02
N GLY A 270 -3.02 14.50 9.36
CA GLY A 270 -3.97 15.51 9.84
C GLY A 270 -3.38 16.93 9.92
N VAL A 271 -2.27 17.22 9.25
CA VAL A 271 -1.63 18.54 9.24
C VAL A 271 -2.20 19.34 8.05
N ARG A 272 -2.94 20.41 8.35
CA ARG A 272 -3.41 21.39 7.36
C ARG A 272 -2.43 22.55 7.27
#